data_AF-A0A1G3M4J1-F1
#
_entry.id   AF-A0A1G3M4J1-F1
#
_cell.length_a   1.000
_cell.length_b   1.000
_cell.length_c   1.000
_cell.angle_alpha   90.00
_cell.angle_beta   90.00
_cell.angle_gamma   90.00
#
_symmetry.space_group_name_H-M   'P 1'
#
loop_
_entity.id
_entity.type
_entity.pdbx_description
1 polymer ?
#
loop_
_entity_poly.entity_id
_entity_poly.type
_entity_poly.pdbx_seq_one_letter_code
_entity_poly.pdbx_strand_id
1 'polypeptide(L)'
;MPSPPAASEPEEYEEEEFSPGLRALRRGEVVLFGSFPLTLFFSYEVYDIYRFFANDMLPQYRPWPARPADAVDYEDWETVGVLVAAVSLSLTLALTDYLIGKALERRAAKRRSPDR
;
A
#
# COMPACT_ATOMS: atom_id res chain seq x y z
N MET A 1 47.50 2.27 23.25
CA MET A 1 46.53 2.58 22.18
C MET A 1 45.52 3.57 22.73
N PRO A 2 45.38 4.79 22.21
CA PRO A 2 44.26 5.64 22.58
C PRO A 2 42.94 5.01 22.11
N SER A 3 41.90 5.09 22.94
CA SER A 3 40.57 4.56 22.62
C SER A 3 39.94 5.31 21.43
N PRO A 4 39.17 4.63 20.55
CA PRO A 4 38.45 5.29 19.47
C PRO A 4 37.41 6.28 20.04
N PRO A 5 37.13 7.40 19.35
CA PRO A 5 36.13 8.35 19.78
C PRO A 5 34.78 7.66 19.92
N ALA A 6 34.07 7.93 21.01
CA ALA A 6 32.75 7.38 21.27
C ALA A 6 31.85 7.65 20.05
N ALA A 7 31.28 6.59 19.49
CA ALA A 7 30.30 6.71 18.42
C ALA A 7 29.16 7.60 18.92
N SER A 8 28.99 8.77 18.31
CA SER A 8 27.86 9.66 18.59
C SER A 8 26.58 8.86 18.41
N GLU A 9 25.74 8.81 19.45
CA GLU A 9 24.41 8.23 19.32
C GLU A 9 23.67 8.94 18.18
N PRO A 10 22.85 8.23 17.39
CA PRO A 10 22.05 8.88 16.34
C PRO A 10 21.16 9.95 16.98
N GLU A 11 21.25 11.18 16.51
CA GLU A 11 20.35 12.25 16.94
C GLU A 11 18.91 11.93 16.51
N GLU A 12 17.94 12.22 17.37
CA GLU A 12 16.52 12.06 17.02
C GLU A 12 16.12 13.13 15.99
N TYR A 13 15.32 12.72 15.00
CA TYR A 13 14.83 13.63 13.97
C TYR A 13 13.90 14.69 14.57
N GLU A 14 14.17 15.96 14.26
CA GLU A 14 13.34 17.08 14.71
C GLU A 14 12.08 17.23 13.86
N GLU A 15 10.98 17.67 14.47
CA GLU A 15 9.70 17.82 13.77
C GLU A 15 9.78 18.80 12.60
N GLU A 16 10.71 19.76 12.56
CA GLU A 16 10.86 20.72 11.45
C GLU A 16 11.93 20.36 10.42
N GLU A 17 12.67 19.25 10.60
CA GLU A 17 13.84 18.92 9.78
C GLU A 17 13.51 18.70 8.29
N PHE A 18 12.32 18.14 8.01
CA PHE A 18 11.87 17.85 6.64
C PHE A 18 10.78 18.79 6.16
N SER A 19 10.82 19.18 4.88
CA SER A 19 9.73 19.99 4.30
C SER A 19 8.38 19.23 4.30
N PRO A 20 7.23 19.94 4.34
CA PRO A 20 5.91 19.31 4.32
C PRO A 20 5.69 18.38 3.11
N GLY A 21 6.27 18.71 1.95
CA GLY A 21 6.22 17.87 0.76
C GLY A 21 6.97 16.55 0.93
N LEU A 22 8.16 16.58 1.54
CA LEU A 22 8.94 15.36 1.82
C LEU A 22 8.24 14.45 2.83
N ARG A 23 7.61 15.03 3.86
CA ARG A 23 6.80 14.25 4.82
C ARG A 23 5.60 13.60 4.15
N ALA A 24 4.91 14.33 3.27
CA ALA A 24 3.79 13.78 2.50
C ALA A 24 4.23 12.64 1.57
N LEU A 25 5.38 12.76 0.91
CA LEU A 25 5.96 11.70 0.09
C LEU A 25 6.29 10.48 0.95
N ARG A 26 6.92 10.67 2.11
CA ARG A 26 7.24 9.59 3.04
C ARG A 26 5.99 8.86 3.54
N ARG A 27 4.93 9.61 3.88
CA ARG A 27 3.63 9.03 4.26
C ARG A 27 3.01 8.24 3.11
N GLY A 28 3.07 8.77 1.89
CA GLY A 28 2.60 8.08 0.69
C GLY A 28 3.34 6.77 0.43
N GLU A 29 4.67 6.77 0.58
CA GLU A 29 5.51 5.57 0.49
C GLU A 29 5.10 4.51 1.52
N VAL A 30 4.96 4.91 2.78
CA VAL A 30 4.53 4.02 3.88
C VAL A 30 3.17 3.38 3.58
N VAL A 31 2.20 4.16 3.10
CA VAL A 31 0.87 3.63 2.77
C VAL A 31 0.92 2.74 1.53
N LEU A 32 1.65 3.13 0.48
CA LEU A 32 1.80 2.35 -0.74
C LEU A 32 2.41 0.97 -0.45
N PHE A 33 3.61 0.93 0.13
CA PHE A 33 4.31 -0.32 0.41
C PHE A 33 3.69 -1.09 1.56
N GLY A 34 3.12 -0.41 2.56
CA GLY A 34 2.43 -1.05 3.67
C GLY A 34 1.12 -1.73 3.24
N SER A 35 0.41 -1.18 2.26
CA SER A 35 -0.82 -1.80 1.73
C SER A 35 -0.56 -2.87 0.67
N PHE A 36 0.59 -2.84 0.01
CA PHE A 36 0.89 -3.71 -1.14
C PHE A 36 0.65 -5.21 -0.88
N PRO A 37 1.14 -5.83 0.21
CA PRO A 37 0.89 -7.27 0.46
C PRO A 37 -0.58 -7.63 0.53
N LEU A 38 -1.41 -6.76 1.13
CA LEU A 38 -2.85 -6.97 1.23
C LEU A 38 -3.53 -6.79 -0.13
N THR A 39 -3.21 -5.71 -0.85
CA THR A 39 -3.78 -5.48 -2.19
C THR A 39 -3.40 -6.59 -3.16
N LEU A 40 -2.18 -7.13 -3.06
CA LEU A 40 -1.72 -8.26 -3.87
C LEU A 40 -2.52 -9.52 -3.58
N PHE A 41 -2.66 -9.88 -2.29
CA PHE A 41 -3.47 -11.01 -1.87
C PHE A 41 -4.92 -10.88 -2.39
N PHE A 42 -5.59 -9.75 -2.14
CA PHE A 42 -6.96 -9.56 -2.59
C PHE A 42 -7.08 -9.51 -4.11
N SER A 43 -6.06 -9.01 -4.83
CA SER A 43 -6.07 -9.02 -6.30
C SER A 43 -6.02 -10.45 -6.83
N TYR A 44 -5.20 -11.33 -6.24
CA TYR A 44 -5.21 -12.75 -6.58
C TYR A 44 -6.55 -13.42 -6.26
N GLU A 45 -7.12 -13.17 -5.07
CA GLU A 45 -8.37 -13.83 -4.68
C GLU A 45 -9.57 -13.36 -5.53
N VAL A 46 -9.65 -12.08 -5.86
CA VAL A 46 -10.65 -11.57 -6.81
C VAL A 46 -10.46 -12.19 -8.19
N TYR A 47 -9.20 -12.31 -8.64
CA TYR A 47 -8.89 -12.93 -9.93
C TYR A 47 -9.26 -14.42 -9.95
N ASP A 48 -9.04 -15.15 -8.85
CA ASP A 48 -9.43 -16.55 -8.74
C ASP A 48 -10.94 -16.75 -8.71
N ILE A 49 -11.68 -15.88 -8.01
CA ILE A 49 -13.14 -15.89 -8.07
C ILE A 49 -13.59 -15.70 -9.52
N TYR A 50 -12.96 -14.77 -10.26
CA TYR A 50 -13.23 -14.58 -11.68
C TYR A 50 -12.91 -15.84 -12.51
N ARG A 51 -11.71 -16.43 -12.38
CA ARG A 51 -11.32 -17.65 -13.09
C ARG A 51 -12.28 -18.80 -12.78
N PHE A 52 -12.71 -18.94 -11.52
CA PHE A 52 -13.65 -19.97 -11.10
C PHE A 52 -14.96 -19.90 -11.88
N PHE A 53 -15.57 -18.72 -11.96
CA PHE A 53 -16.80 -18.54 -12.72
C PHE A 53 -16.59 -18.59 -14.25
N ALA A 54 -15.44 -18.12 -14.73
CA ALA A 54 -15.09 -18.17 -16.15
C ALA A 54 -14.82 -19.60 -16.67
N ASN A 55 -14.48 -20.54 -15.76
CA ASN A 55 -14.19 -21.93 -16.08
C ASN A 55 -15.26 -22.88 -15.48
N ASP A 56 -16.54 -22.53 -15.63
CA ASP A 56 -17.69 -23.39 -15.27
C ASP A 56 -17.67 -23.92 -13.82
N MET A 57 -17.08 -23.18 -12.90
CA MET A 57 -16.94 -23.57 -11.48
C MET A 57 -16.18 -24.89 -11.29
N LEU A 58 -15.25 -25.20 -12.18
CA LEU A 58 -14.38 -26.37 -12.08
C LEU A 58 -13.57 -26.34 -10.76
N PRO A 59 -13.45 -27.46 -10.03
CA PRO A 59 -12.78 -27.51 -8.72
C PRO A 59 -11.35 -26.98 -8.72
N GLN A 60 -10.63 -27.10 -9.84
CA GLN A 60 -9.23 -26.69 -9.99
C GLN A 60 -9.03 -25.16 -9.95
N TYR A 61 -10.10 -24.39 -10.15
CA TYR A 61 -10.07 -22.92 -10.09
C TYR A 61 -10.64 -22.35 -8.79
N ARG A 62 -10.89 -23.17 -7.76
CA ARG A 62 -11.47 -22.68 -6.50
C ARG A 62 -10.53 -21.67 -5.82
N PRO A 63 -11.04 -20.52 -5.35
CA PRO A 63 -10.25 -19.53 -4.62
C PRO A 63 -9.87 -20.03 -3.22
N TRP A 64 -9.00 -19.30 -2.53
CA TRP A 64 -8.71 -19.56 -1.13
C TRP A 64 -9.98 -19.38 -0.27
N PRO A 65 -10.20 -20.21 0.76
CA PRO A 65 -9.34 -21.29 1.27
C PRO A 65 -9.62 -22.66 0.65
N ALA A 66 -10.47 -22.74 -0.37
CA ALA A 66 -10.91 -24.00 -0.98
C ALA A 66 -10.05 -24.47 -2.16
N ARG A 67 -8.92 -23.79 -2.42
CA ARG A 67 -7.98 -24.08 -3.51
C ARG A 67 -7.38 -25.49 -3.33
N PRO A 68 -7.48 -26.37 -4.34
CA PRO A 68 -6.97 -27.73 -4.23
C PRO A 68 -5.45 -27.80 -4.48
N ALA A 69 -4.85 -28.97 -4.24
CA ALA A 69 -3.41 -29.18 -4.45
C ALA A 69 -3.03 -29.28 -5.95
N ASP A 70 -3.97 -29.62 -6.81
CA ASP A 70 -3.85 -29.69 -8.27
C ASP A 70 -4.47 -28.46 -8.96
N ALA A 71 -4.43 -27.30 -8.30
CA ALA A 71 -4.96 -26.06 -8.86
C ALA A 71 -4.25 -25.69 -10.18
N VAL A 72 -5.00 -25.06 -11.10
CA VAL A 72 -4.42 -24.59 -12.36
C VAL A 72 -3.52 -23.39 -12.09
N ASP A 73 -2.24 -23.51 -12.46
CA ASP A 73 -1.26 -22.44 -12.35
C ASP A 73 -1.69 -21.18 -13.12
N TYR A 74 -1.15 -20.04 -12.72
CA TYR A 74 -1.32 -18.80 -13.47
C TYR A 74 -0.39 -18.79 -14.68
N GLU A 75 -0.92 -18.30 -15.80
CA GLU A 75 -0.08 -17.89 -16.91
C GLU A 75 0.66 -16.58 -16.58
N ASP A 76 1.82 -16.35 -17.20
CA ASP A 76 2.65 -15.17 -16.95
C ASP A 76 1.87 -13.85 -17.09
N TRP A 77 0.98 -13.77 -18.09
CA TRP A 77 0.17 -12.57 -18.32
C TRP A 77 -0.90 -12.35 -17.25
N GLU A 78 -1.42 -13.43 -16.65
CA GLU A 78 -2.37 -13.36 -15.53
C GLU A 78 -1.65 -12.81 -14.31
N THR A 79 -0.45 -13.33 -13.99
CA THR A 79 0.40 -12.83 -12.91
C THR A 79 0.74 -11.35 -13.09
N VAL A 80 1.15 -10.94 -14.30
CA VAL A 80 1.43 -9.53 -14.58
C VAL A 80 0.18 -8.66 -14.41
N GLY A 81 -0.99 -9.12 -14.87
CA GLY A 81 -2.25 -8.41 -14.71
C GLY A 81 -2.62 -8.20 -13.24
N VAL A 82 -2.49 -9.25 -12.42
CA VAL A 82 -2.74 -9.19 -10.97
C VAL A 82 -1.75 -8.24 -10.28
N LEU A 83 -0.47 -8.28 -10.63
CA LEU A 83 0.54 -7.37 -10.09
C LEU A 83 0.23 -5.91 -10.41
N VAL A 84 -0.14 -5.61 -11.66
CA VAL A 84 -0.53 -4.26 -12.08
C VAL A 84 -1.77 -3.79 -11.32
N ALA A 85 -2.77 -4.65 -11.15
CA ALA A 85 -3.96 -4.34 -10.35
C ALA A 85 -3.61 -4.03 -8.89
N ALA A 86 -2.76 -4.85 -8.26
CA ALA A 86 -2.32 -4.67 -6.89
C ALA A 86 -1.59 -3.34 -6.69
N VAL A 87 -0.59 -3.03 -7.53
CA VAL A 87 0.14 -1.76 -7.48
C VAL A 87 -0.81 -0.57 -7.66
N SER A 88 -1.74 -0.68 -8.61
CA SER A 88 -2.73 0.39 -8.87
C SER A 88 -3.66 0.63 -7.68
N LEU A 89 -4.10 -0.44 -7.00
CA LEU A 89 -4.90 -0.36 -5.79
C LEU A 89 -4.12 0.29 -4.64
N SER A 90 -2.89 -0.13 -4.39
CA SER A 90 -2.03 0.50 -3.39
C SER A 90 -1.79 1.99 -3.67
N LEU A 91 -1.57 2.36 -4.93
CA LEU A 91 -1.39 3.75 -5.32
C LEU A 91 -2.67 4.57 -5.07
N THR A 92 -3.83 3.98 -5.36
CA THR A 92 -5.13 4.59 -5.08
C THR A 92 -5.34 4.81 -3.59
N LEU A 93 -4.96 3.86 -2.74
CA LEU A 93 -5.01 4.01 -1.28
C LEU A 93 -4.07 5.12 -0.78
N ALA A 94 -2.83 5.15 -1.25
CA ALA A 94 -1.87 6.19 -0.91
C ALA A 94 -2.34 7.59 -1.34
N LEU A 95 -2.93 7.71 -2.53
CA LEU A 95 -3.49 8.97 -3.01
C LEU A 95 -4.71 9.39 -2.17
N THR A 96 -5.60 8.45 -1.86
CA THR A 96 -6.78 8.72 -1.01
C THR A 96 -6.36 9.21 0.37
N ASP A 97 -5.37 8.55 0.98
CA ASP A 97 -4.79 8.94 2.26
C ASP A 97 -4.19 10.35 2.24
N TYR A 98 -3.46 10.70 1.17
CA TYR A 98 -2.93 12.05 0.96
C TYR A 98 -4.05 13.09 0.86
N LEU A 99 -5.09 12.84 0.06
CA LEU A 99 -6.20 13.75 -0.14
C LEU A 99 -6.98 13.99 1.16
N ILE A 100 -7.21 12.94 1.96
CA ILE A 100 -7.85 13.03 3.27
C ILE A 100 -6.99 13.89 4.22
N GLY A 101 -5.68 13.64 4.30
CA GLY A 101 -4.76 14.43 5.14
C GLY A 101 -4.84 15.93 4.81
N LYS A 102 -4.74 16.26 3.52
CA LYS A 102 -4.85 17.65 3.03
C LYS A 102 -6.23 18.27 3.32
N ALA A 103 -7.30 17.50 3.22
CA ALA A 103 -8.65 17.98 3.52
C ALA A 103 -8.81 18.31 5.02
N LEU A 104 -8.22 17.50 5.91
CA LEU A 104 -8.23 17.72 7.35
C LEU A 104 -7.41 18.96 7.74
N GLU A 105 -6.22 19.14 7.17
CA GLU A 105 -5.39 20.34 7.39
C GLU A 105 -6.14 21.62 7.00
N ARG A 106 -6.77 21.63 5.82
CA ARG A 106 -7.59 22.77 5.35
C ARG A 106 -8.74 23.09 6.30
N ARG A 107 -9.42 22.05 6.82
CA ARG A 107 -10.51 22.23 7.80
C ARG A 107 -9.99 22.78 9.13
N ALA A 108 -8.83 22.34 9.59
CA ALA A 108 -8.20 22.84 10.80
C ALA A 108 -7.78 24.32 10.67
N ALA A 109 -7.18 24.69 9.54
CA ALA A 109 -6.83 26.09 9.24
C ALA A 109 -8.06 27.00 9.23
N LYS A 110 -9.16 26.58 8.57
CA LYS A 110 -10.43 27.34 8.55
C LYS A 110 -11.03 27.54 9.94
N ARG A 111 -10.93 26.54 10.83
CA ARG A 111 -11.39 26.64 12.23
C ARG A 111 -10.52 27.56 13.09
N ARG A 112 -9.26 27.80 12.72
CA ARG A 112 -8.35 28.73 13.42
C ARG A 112 -8.49 30.18 12.94
N SER A 113 -9.13 30.44 11.79
CA SER A 113 -9.40 31.80 11.27
C SER A 113 -10.89 32.20 11.24
N PRO A 114 -11.70 32.01 12.30
CA PRO A 114 -13.09 32.46 12.31
C PRO A 114 -13.28 33.96 12.58
N ASP A 115 -12.26 34.66 13.12
CA ASP A 115 -12.29 36.11 13.40
C ASP A 115 -11.26 36.86 12.54
N ARG A 116 -11.66 37.28 11.34
CA ARG A 116 -11.15 38.47 10.62
C ARG A 116 -12.20 38.99 9.66
#